data_AF-A0A7V4EK92-F1
#
_entry.id   AF-A0A7V4EK92-F1
#
_cell.length_a   1.000
_cell.length_b   1.000
_cell.length_c   1.000
_cell.angle_alpha   90.00
_cell.angle_beta   90.00
_cell.angle_gamma   90.00
#
_symmetry.space_group_name_H-M   'P 1'
#
loop_
_entity.id
_entity.type
_entity.pdbx_description
1 polymer ?
#
loop_
_entity_poly.entity_id
_entity_poly.type
_entity_poly.pdbx_seq_one_letter_code
_entity_poly.pdbx_strand_id
1 'polypeptide(L)'
;MSEPFRLDVPPADPLSLARILETGGPAVDRYLGEEIYANTDSAYLARQRERLARTVHLHRERTGAAQCWLLRAPGRLNAFLEYLDMCRGDHMSTTIDGDIPAAVTPRTDGLLNVGNANDLFPPETVDIREEFRRFRDAPWAPYASEMEDNWDNRSLIYPHYGRLQGNWLNYVLSPYMRMQWEHPDLEFRGADITFGPATAPFRAGTSSSSALVVLAFLALYLCNRDKLPEMRIGQVCRLLGEAEWYVGTHGGANDQMTILRNPVNSVLYNRHSRDDLATTPLPFVRGVHVVLANSLWEVNKTMGGNQSFNMRKGWIRMGDEVTRLIISAALKQVRAGGNSRPGWVGEMLESEFGLTPGGPTPLLDSHPDYWELLGERYREFGSLHADILGIPTEAIDELISLLPVKLTPVEAGRILGRDPRTIERLYTAPRRQIGGYHLRTTARFFHRENQIGRKLEKIFLEAEERVASGELSPESPEYDRYRVEVGRMLDEVQDALSFDFRVSIPQLDLLLTIARRGPGYLGGKLTGAGKGGCVSLLVRQERSQAMCEYLDREYYGRPERFEFYRQVLEDDRDNSEPGSPEYESAIERLKILEAALANIPEQRRVITFSRGACALEPPGRC
;
A
#
# COMPACT_ATOMS: atom_id res chain seq x y z
N MET A 1 -4.58 1.27 -18.82
CA MET A 1 -4.06 -0.10 -18.63
C MET A 1 -5.01 -1.09 -19.30
N SER A 2 -5.18 -0.93 -20.62
CA SER A 2 -6.10 -1.71 -21.44
C SER A 2 -5.40 -2.84 -22.20
N GLU A 3 -4.08 -2.87 -22.17
CA GLU A 3 -3.24 -3.86 -22.81
C GLU A 3 -3.40 -5.25 -22.16
N PRO A 4 -3.30 -6.34 -22.94
CA PRO A 4 -3.33 -7.71 -22.41
C PRO A 4 -2.19 -7.95 -21.41
N PHE A 5 -2.49 -8.66 -20.33
CA PHE A 5 -1.47 -9.18 -19.43
C PHE A 5 -0.78 -10.39 -20.07
N ARG A 6 0.54 -10.29 -20.25
CA ARG A 6 1.37 -11.36 -20.81
C ARG A 6 2.64 -11.55 -20.00
N LEU A 7 2.97 -12.81 -19.76
CA LEU A 7 4.26 -13.22 -19.20
C LEU A 7 4.75 -14.44 -19.99
N ASP A 8 5.40 -14.17 -21.11
CA ASP A 8 5.80 -15.17 -22.11
C ASP A 8 7.24 -15.63 -21.90
N VAL A 9 7.51 -16.18 -20.73
CA VAL A 9 8.85 -16.68 -20.36
C VAL A 9 8.81 -18.21 -20.29
N PRO A 10 9.66 -18.95 -21.03
CA PRO A 10 9.73 -20.40 -20.91
C PRO A 10 10.34 -20.81 -19.56
N PRO A 11 10.01 -21.98 -18.98
CA PRO A 11 10.72 -22.51 -17.83
C PRO A 11 12.14 -22.95 -18.26
N ALA A 12 13.09 -22.97 -17.33
CA ALA A 12 14.47 -23.37 -17.58
C ALA A 12 14.88 -24.57 -16.74
N ASP A 13 15.96 -25.24 -17.16
CA ASP A 13 16.62 -26.22 -16.30
C ASP A 13 17.18 -25.52 -15.04
N PRO A 14 16.84 -26.01 -13.84
CA PRO A 14 17.24 -25.35 -12.59
C PRO A 14 18.77 -25.34 -12.38
N LEU A 15 19.49 -26.38 -12.81
CA LEU A 15 20.95 -26.43 -12.63
C LEU A 15 21.66 -25.41 -13.52
N SER A 16 21.25 -25.30 -14.78
CA SER A 16 21.76 -24.28 -15.71
C SER A 16 21.47 -22.87 -15.19
N LEU A 17 20.26 -22.62 -14.71
CA LEU A 17 19.87 -21.32 -14.17
C LEU A 17 20.71 -20.94 -12.93
N ALA A 18 20.87 -21.86 -11.98
CA ALA A 18 21.70 -21.65 -10.79
C ALA A 18 23.16 -21.36 -11.17
N ARG A 19 23.73 -22.13 -12.11
CA ARG A 19 25.11 -21.92 -12.59
C ARG A 19 25.31 -20.53 -13.19
N ILE A 20 24.40 -20.06 -14.05
CA ILE A 20 24.50 -18.72 -14.65
C ILE A 20 24.57 -17.64 -13.57
N LEU A 21 23.73 -17.76 -12.53
CA LEU A 21 23.71 -16.82 -11.41
C LEU A 21 25.00 -16.90 -10.59
N GLU A 22 25.48 -18.10 -10.26
CA GLU A 22 26.71 -18.31 -9.48
C GLU A 22 27.97 -17.82 -10.20
N THR A 23 28.10 -18.13 -11.50
CA THR A 23 29.23 -17.66 -12.31
C THR A 23 29.18 -16.16 -12.53
N GLY A 24 27.97 -15.60 -12.63
CA GLY A 24 27.73 -14.19 -12.91
C GLY A 24 28.40 -13.75 -14.22
N GLY A 25 28.97 -12.54 -14.20
CA GLY A 25 29.71 -11.95 -15.32
C GLY A 25 29.09 -10.63 -15.77
N PRO A 26 29.79 -9.84 -16.61
CA PRO A 26 29.37 -8.46 -16.92
C PRO A 26 27.95 -8.33 -17.48
N ALA A 27 27.48 -9.32 -18.25
CA ALA A 27 26.13 -9.31 -18.81
C ALA A 27 25.05 -9.56 -17.74
N VAL A 28 25.29 -10.51 -16.83
CA VAL A 28 24.39 -10.80 -15.70
C VAL A 28 24.36 -9.62 -14.73
N ASP A 29 25.51 -9.01 -14.49
CA ASP A 29 25.65 -7.88 -13.56
C ASP A 29 24.98 -6.62 -14.12
N ARG A 30 25.10 -6.39 -15.43
CA ARG A 30 24.34 -5.34 -16.13
C ARG A 30 22.84 -5.59 -16.05
N TYR A 31 22.40 -6.81 -16.36
CA TYR A 31 20.99 -7.17 -16.28
C TYR A 31 20.42 -6.94 -14.87
N LEU A 32 21.08 -7.45 -13.83
CA LEU A 32 20.62 -7.27 -12.46
C LEU A 32 20.76 -5.81 -11.99
N GLY A 33 21.85 -5.13 -12.32
CA GLY A 33 22.12 -3.78 -11.83
C GLY A 33 21.31 -2.69 -12.52
N GLU A 34 21.16 -2.76 -13.84
CA GLU A 34 20.52 -1.70 -14.63
C GLU A 34 19.04 -2.00 -14.92
N GLU A 35 18.66 -3.25 -15.11
CA GLU A 35 17.29 -3.61 -15.51
C GLU A 35 16.41 -4.10 -14.36
N ILE A 36 17.01 -4.57 -13.27
CA ILE A 36 16.28 -5.15 -12.13
C ILE A 36 16.34 -4.25 -10.90
N TYR A 37 17.54 -3.99 -10.36
CA TYR A 37 17.67 -3.38 -9.04
C TYR A 37 17.96 -1.88 -9.07
N ALA A 38 18.35 -1.28 -10.20
CA ALA A 38 18.86 0.09 -10.25
C ALA A 38 20.06 0.32 -9.31
N ASN A 39 20.91 -0.70 -9.16
CA ASN A 39 22.05 -0.69 -8.24
C ASN A 39 23.24 -1.40 -8.87
N THR A 40 24.31 -0.65 -9.15
CA THR A 40 25.52 -1.14 -9.81
C THR A 40 26.65 -1.51 -8.83
N ASP A 41 26.39 -1.49 -7.52
CA ASP A 41 27.38 -1.92 -6.52
C ASP A 41 27.69 -3.42 -6.67
N SER A 42 28.96 -3.72 -6.96
CA SER A 42 29.39 -5.09 -7.25
C SER A 42 29.16 -6.07 -6.09
N ALA A 43 29.31 -5.61 -4.84
CA ALA A 43 29.10 -6.45 -3.67
C ALA A 43 27.61 -6.73 -3.44
N TYR A 44 26.75 -5.72 -3.65
CA TYR A 44 25.30 -5.88 -3.66
C TYR A 44 24.86 -6.88 -4.71
N LEU A 45 25.31 -6.75 -5.95
CA LEU A 45 24.95 -7.65 -7.05
C LEU A 45 25.42 -9.09 -6.80
N ALA A 46 26.62 -9.28 -6.25
CA ALA A 46 27.09 -10.61 -5.86
C ALA A 46 26.17 -11.28 -4.84
N ARG A 47 25.72 -10.55 -3.81
CA ARG A 47 24.74 -11.07 -2.83
C ARG A 47 23.40 -11.40 -3.47
N GLN A 48 22.93 -10.59 -4.44
CA GLN A 48 21.69 -10.90 -5.15
C GLN A 48 21.81 -12.18 -5.97
N ARG A 49 22.92 -12.37 -6.71
CA ARG A 49 23.17 -13.59 -7.48
C ARG A 49 23.17 -14.85 -6.61
N GLU A 50 23.91 -14.82 -5.50
CA GLU A 50 23.98 -15.92 -4.54
C GLU A 50 22.59 -16.29 -3.99
N ARG A 51 21.81 -15.28 -3.59
CA ARG A 51 20.45 -15.46 -3.05
C ARG A 51 19.48 -16.06 -4.06
N LEU A 52 19.55 -15.60 -5.31
CA LEU A 52 18.73 -16.11 -6.41
C LEU A 52 19.11 -17.56 -6.75
N ALA A 53 20.41 -17.88 -6.83
CA ALA A 53 20.89 -19.25 -7.05
C ALA A 53 20.45 -20.19 -5.94
N ARG A 54 20.57 -19.77 -4.67
CA ARG A 54 20.08 -20.52 -3.50
C ARG A 54 18.60 -20.86 -3.60
N THR A 55 17.77 -19.93 -4.09
CA THR A 55 16.33 -20.16 -4.30
C THR A 55 16.09 -21.32 -5.28
N VAL A 56 16.86 -21.35 -6.37
CA VAL A 56 16.77 -22.39 -7.39
C VAL A 56 17.24 -23.75 -6.84
N HIS A 57 18.33 -23.78 -6.06
CA HIS A 57 18.80 -25.02 -5.41
C HIS A 57 17.78 -25.60 -4.44
N LEU A 58 17.23 -24.78 -3.53
CA LEU A 58 16.18 -25.20 -2.59
C LEU A 58 14.93 -25.74 -3.32
N HIS A 59 14.60 -25.17 -4.48
CA HIS A 59 13.50 -25.67 -5.29
C HIS A 59 13.81 -27.01 -5.93
N ARG A 60 15.01 -27.16 -6.49
CA ARG A 60 15.48 -28.40 -7.10
C ARG A 60 15.57 -29.55 -6.09
N GLU A 61 15.96 -29.27 -4.85
CA GLU A 61 15.95 -30.27 -3.76
C GLU A 61 14.55 -30.84 -3.52
N ARG A 62 13.50 -30.00 -3.66
CA ARG A 62 12.10 -30.40 -3.48
C ARG A 62 11.47 -31.05 -4.71
N THR A 63 11.92 -30.69 -5.92
CA THR A 63 11.24 -31.01 -7.19
C THR A 63 12.07 -31.85 -8.16
N GLY A 64 13.34 -32.11 -7.86
CA GLY A 64 14.26 -32.79 -8.76
C GLY A 64 14.67 -31.90 -9.94
N ALA A 65 14.84 -32.49 -11.12
CA ALA A 65 15.31 -31.79 -12.33
C ALA A 65 14.16 -31.19 -13.17
N ALA A 66 12.97 -31.02 -12.60
CA ALA A 66 11.85 -30.42 -13.31
C ALA A 66 12.20 -28.97 -13.74
N GLN A 67 11.78 -28.59 -14.95
CA GLN A 67 12.01 -27.22 -15.42
C GLN A 67 11.21 -26.24 -14.57
N CYS A 68 11.82 -25.12 -14.21
CA CYS A 68 11.20 -24.12 -13.34
C CYS A 68 11.29 -22.71 -13.91
N TRP A 69 10.38 -21.85 -13.46
CA TRP A 69 10.52 -20.41 -13.57
C TRP A 69 11.14 -19.86 -12.29
N LEU A 70 12.06 -18.90 -12.42
CA LEU A 70 12.51 -18.08 -11.30
C LEU A 70 11.84 -16.71 -11.41
N LEU A 71 10.93 -16.44 -10.48
CA LEU A 71 10.17 -15.20 -10.37
C LEU A 71 10.78 -14.33 -9.28
N ARG A 72 10.52 -13.02 -9.35
CA ARG A 72 10.72 -12.08 -8.25
C ARG A 72 9.56 -11.10 -8.17
N ALA A 73 9.24 -10.67 -6.96
CA ALA A 73 8.39 -9.50 -6.73
C ALA A 73 9.02 -8.60 -5.66
N PRO A 74 9.27 -7.32 -5.98
CA PRO A 74 9.79 -6.37 -5.02
C PRO A 74 8.73 -5.99 -3.98
N GLY A 75 9.22 -5.56 -2.80
CA GLY A 75 8.40 -4.69 -1.96
C GLY A 75 8.15 -3.35 -2.67
N ARG A 76 7.20 -2.59 -2.15
CA ARG A 76 6.85 -1.27 -2.68
C ARG A 76 6.83 -0.21 -1.60
N LEU A 77 7.08 1.02 -1.99
CA LEU A 77 6.99 2.20 -1.15
C LEU A 77 5.89 3.12 -1.69
N ASN A 78 5.06 3.63 -0.79
CA ASN A 78 4.23 4.80 -1.07
C ASN A 78 5.17 6.02 -1.07
N ALA A 79 5.66 6.38 -2.27
CA ALA A 79 6.76 7.32 -2.44
C ALA A 79 6.39 8.71 -1.93
N PHE A 80 5.14 9.14 -2.20
CA PHE A 80 4.65 10.47 -1.83
C PHE A 80 3.30 10.43 -1.14
N LEU A 81 2.28 9.89 -1.80
CA LEU A 81 0.89 9.95 -1.34
C LEU A 81 0.56 8.68 -0.54
N GLU A 82 -0.44 8.72 0.34
CA GLU A 82 -0.82 7.63 1.24
C GLU A 82 -2.36 7.49 1.33
N TYR A 83 -2.86 6.26 1.50
CA TYR A 83 -4.28 5.94 1.75
C TYR A 83 -5.29 6.29 0.65
N LEU A 84 -4.89 6.99 -0.43
CA LEU A 84 -5.78 7.42 -1.51
C LEU A 84 -6.46 6.25 -2.24
N ASP A 85 -5.81 5.10 -2.35
CA ASP A 85 -6.36 3.92 -3.02
C ASP A 85 -7.61 3.36 -2.32
N MET A 86 -7.79 3.65 -1.03
CA MET A 86 -8.99 3.26 -0.26
C MET A 86 -10.21 4.17 -0.49
N CYS A 87 -10.03 5.30 -1.18
CA CYS A 87 -11.11 6.27 -1.46
C CYS A 87 -11.17 6.66 -2.95
N ARG A 88 -10.74 5.76 -3.85
CA ARG A 88 -10.62 6.01 -5.30
C ARG A 88 -9.78 7.26 -5.66
N GLY A 89 -8.74 7.53 -4.89
CA GLY A 89 -7.80 8.62 -5.12
C GLY A 89 -6.57 8.18 -5.91
N ASP A 90 -5.89 9.14 -6.54
CA ASP A 90 -4.70 8.84 -7.35
C ASP A 90 -3.46 8.76 -6.47
N HIS A 91 -2.72 7.64 -6.54
CA HIS A 91 -1.64 7.31 -5.62
C HIS A 91 -0.26 7.35 -6.31
N MET A 92 0.78 7.82 -5.62
CA MET A 92 2.14 7.90 -6.17
C MET A 92 3.12 7.01 -5.39
N SER A 93 3.59 5.95 -6.02
CA SER A 93 4.33 4.84 -5.39
C SER A 93 5.43 4.27 -6.29
N THR A 94 6.36 3.51 -5.73
CA THR A 94 7.47 2.87 -6.45
C THR A 94 7.83 1.53 -5.84
N THR A 95 8.57 0.68 -6.55
CA THR A 95 9.14 -0.55 -6.00
C THR A 95 10.53 -0.34 -5.45
N ILE A 96 10.91 -1.12 -4.43
CA ILE A 96 12.23 -1.01 -3.79
C ILE A 96 13.14 -2.16 -4.21
N ASP A 97 14.44 -2.00 -4.03
CA ASP A 97 15.49 -3.00 -4.27
C ASP A 97 15.55 -4.13 -3.23
N GLY A 98 14.56 -4.23 -2.34
CA GLY A 98 14.28 -5.41 -1.54
C GLY A 98 13.13 -6.22 -2.13
N ASP A 99 13.33 -7.51 -2.37
CA ASP A 99 12.33 -8.36 -3.03
C ASP A 99 12.23 -9.78 -2.43
N ILE A 100 11.27 -10.54 -2.96
CA ILE A 100 11.06 -11.96 -2.66
C ILE A 100 11.24 -12.74 -3.97
N PRO A 101 12.22 -13.66 -4.06
CA PRO A 101 12.34 -14.57 -5.19
C PRO A 101 11.48 -15.82 -4.96
N ALA A 102 10.93 -16.39 -6.02
CA ALA A 102 10.19 -17.64 -5.96
C ALA A 102 10.50 -18.52 -7.18
N ALA A 103 10.83 -19.78 -6.95
CA ALA A 103 10.96 -20.77 -8.00
C ALA A 103 9.66 -21.60 -8.10
N VAL A 104 9.19 -21.83 -9.33
CA VAL A 104 7.88 -22.44 -9.60
C VAL A 104 7.99 -23.53 -10.65
N THR A 105 7.40 -24.70 -10.37
CA THR A 105 7.24 -25.81 -11.31
C THR A 105 5.75 -26.18 -11.41
N PRO A 106 5.19 -26.34 -12.62
CA PRO A 106 3.78 -26.69 -12.78
C PRO A 106 3.54 -28.15 -12.42
N ARG A 107 2.39 -28.44 -11.81
CA ARG A 107 1.94 -29.81 -11.52
C ARG A 107 0.81 -30.21 -12.46
N THR A 108 0.47 -31.49 -12.47
CA THR A 108 -0.65 -32.04 -13.24
C THR A 108 -1.92 -32.22 -12.42
N ASP A 109 -1.80 -32.25 -11.09
CA ASP A 109 -2.92 -32.30 -10.13
C ASP A 109 -3.33 -30.88 -9.69
N GLY A 110 -4.30 -30.77 -8.77
CA GLY A 110 -4.77 -29.50 -8.21
C GLY A 110 -4.07 -29.08 -6.91
N LEU A 111 -2.89 -29.65 -6.60
CA LEU A 111 -2.21 -29.44 -5.33
C LEU A 111 -1.21 -28.28 -5.40
N LEU A 112 -1.22 -27.40 -4.41
CA LEU A 112 -0.15 -26.43 -4.18
C LEU A 112 0.78 -26.97 -3.10
N ASN A 113 2.03 -27.25 -3.46
CA ASN A 113 3.08 -27.63 -2.52
C ASN A 113 4.03 -26.44 -2.31
N VAL A 114 3.85 -25.75 -1.20
CA VAL A 114 4.48 -24.45 -0.94
C VAL A 114 5.55 -24.61 0.13
N GLY A 115 6.72 -24.05 -0.13
CA GLY A 115 7.84 -24.03 0.82
C GLY A 115 8.54 -22.68 0.82
N ASN A 116 9.29 -22.43 1.89
CA ASN A 116 9.97 -21.17 2.14
C ASN A 116 11.39 -21.43 2.63
N ALA A 117 12.34 -20.58 2.24
CA ALA A 117 13.72 -20.64 2.71
C ALA A 117 13.88 -20.18 4.18
N ASN A 118 12.84 -19.55 4.75
CA ASN A 118 12.80 -19.14 6.14
C ASN A 118 11.88 -20.07 6.94
N ASP A 119 12.44 -20.74 7.94
CA ASP A 119 11.76 -21.75 8.77
C ASP A 119 10.58 -21.19 9.59
N LEU A 120 10.49 -19.85 9.75
CA LEU A 120 9.31 -19.20 10.33
C LEU A 120 8.04 -19.40 9.49
N PHE A 121 8.19 -19.77 8.22
CA PHE A 121 7.11 -20.01 7.27
C PHE A 121 7.11 -21.49 6.86
N PRO A 122 6.54 -22.37 7.69
CA PRO A 122 6.61 -23.81 7.46
C PRO A 122 5.96 -24.20 6.12
N PRO A 123 6.48 -25.23 5.45
CA PRO A 123 5.92 -25.73 4.21
C PRO A 123 4.56 -26.40 4.44
N GLU A 124 3.67 -26.33 3.45
CA GLU A 124 2.36 -26.99 3.48
C GLU A 124 1.97 -27.41 2.06
N THR A 125 1.23 -28.51 1.96
CA THR A 125 0.55 -28.91 0.72
C THR A 125 -0.95 -28.76 0.91
N VAL A 126 -1.60 -28.08 -0.05
CA VAL A 126 -3.04 -27.78 0.01
C VAL A 126 -3.70 -28.08 -1.34
N ASP A 127 -4.93 -28.59 -1.30
CA ASP A 127 -5.75 -28.77 -2.50
C ASP A 127 -6.56 -27.49 -2.78
N ILE A 128 -6.36 -26.90 -3.96
CA ILE A 128 -6.99 -25.62 -4.34
C ILE A 128 -8.51 -25.70 -4.25
N ARG A 129 -9.11 -26.80 -4.70
CA ARG A 129 -10.57 -26.96 -4.75
C ARG A 129 -11.15 -27.22 -3.38
N GLU A 130 -10.45 -27.96 -2.53
CA GLU A 130 -10.89 -28.19 -1.16
C GLU A 130 -10.87 -26.89 -0.35
N GLU A 131 -9.82 -26.08 -0.48
CA GLU A 131 -9.73 -24.77 0.16
C GLU A 131 -10.83 -23.83 -0.35
N PHE A 132 -11.05 -23.78 -1.68
CA PHE A 132 -12.12 -22.95 -2.24
C PHE A 132 -13.51 -23.38 -1.79
N ARG A 133 -13.80 -24.69 -1.79
CA ARG A 133 -15.09 -25.23 -1.31
C ARG A 133 -15.31 -24.86 0.15
N ARG A 134 -14.28 -25.01 0.99
CA ARG A 134 -14.33 -24.64 2.41
C ARG A 134 -14.68 -23.17 2.60
N PHE A 135 -14.07 -22.27 1.83
CA PHE A 135 -14.36 -20.84 1.88
C PHE A 135 -15.75 -20.49 1.33
N ARG A 136 -16.11 -21.00 0.15
CA ARG A 136 -17.39 -20.73 -0.52
C ARG A 136 -18.59 -21.20 0.29
N ASP A 137 -18.48 -22.39 0.89
CA ASP A 137 -19.57 -23.03 1.62
C ASP A 137 -19.60 -22.62 3.10
N ALA A 138 -18.84 -21.60 3.50
CA ALA A 138 -18.86 -21.07 4.86
C ALA A 138 -20.31 -20.68 5.25
N PRO A 139 -20.83 -21.10 6.41
CA PRO A 139 -22.19 -20.74 6.82
C PRO A 139 -22.26 -19.23 7.11
N TRP A 140 -23.32 -18.56 6.66
CA TRP A 140 -23.52 -17.14 6.96
C TRP A 140 -23.66 -16.89 8.46
N ALA A 141 -23.06 -15.80 8.93
CA ALA A 141 -23.32 -15.31 10.28
C ALA A 141 -24.79 -14.87 10.36
N PRO A 142 -25.51 -15.10 11.49
CA PRO A 142 -26.93 -14.77 11.58
C PRO A 142 -27.27 -13.33 11.19
N TYR A 143 -26.40 -12.37 11.54
CA TYR A 143 -26.57 -10.95 11.25
C TYR A 143 -26.25 -10.54 9.79
N ALA A 144 -25.69 -11.44 8.99
CA ALA A 144 -25.28 -11.21 7.60
C ALA A 144 -26.06 -12.09 6.61
N SER A 145 -27.06 -12.84 7.08
CA SER A 145 -27.82 -13.82 6.28
C SER A 145 -28.63 -13.20 5.15
N GLU A 146 -28.89 -11.89 5.20
CA GLU A 146 -29.61 -11.13 4.16
C GLU A 146 -28.66 -10.48 3.13
N MET A 147 -27.34 -10.56 3.33
CA MET A 147 -26.37 -10.00 2.38
C MET A 147 -26.32 -10.82 1.11
N GLU A 148 -26.09 -10.17 -0.03
CA GLU A 148 -25.85 -10.85 -1.30
C GLU A 148 -24.60 -11.74 -1.20
N ASP A 149 -24.70 -12.97 -1.73
CA ASP A 149 -23.59 -13.92 -1.75
C ASP A 149 -22.61 -13.63 -2.88
N ASN A 150 -21.73 -12.67 -2.62
CA ASN A 150 -20.66 -12.23 -3.51
C ASN A 150 -19.30 -12.21 -2.79
N TRP A 151 -18.22 -12.05 -3.55
CA TRP A 151 -16.85 -12.05 -3.03
C TRP A 151 -16.65 -10.99 -1.94
N ASP A 152 -17.12 -9.77 -2.17
CA ASP A 152 -17.01 -8.63 -1.27
C ASP A 152 -17.59 -8.95 0.11
N ASN A 153 -18.84 -9.40 0.15
CA ASN A 153 -19.54 -9.70 1.40
C ASN A 153 -18.97 -10.94 2.09
N ARG A 154 -18.63 -11.99 1.33
CA ARG A 154 -18.02 -13.22 1.89
C ARG A 154 -16.67 -12.95 2.53
N SER A 155 -15.78 -12.28 1.81
CA SER A 155 -14.44 -11.92 2.30
C SER A 155 -14.47 -10.91 3.44
N LEU A 156 -15.52 -10.08 3.52
CA LEU A 156 -15.73 -9.14 4.63
C LEU A 156 -16.15 -9.86 5.93
N ILE A 157 -17.05 -10.84 5.85
CA ILE A 157 -17.61 -11.52 7.02
C ILE A 157 -16.74 -12.69 7.50
N TYR A 158 -16.21 -13.49 6.58
CA TYR A 158 -15.39 -14.67 6.89
C TYR A 158 -14.10 -14.71 6.05
N PRO A 159 -13.20 -13.72 6.19
CA PRO A 159 -11.90 -13.82 5.54
C PRO A 159 -11.20 -15.11 6.00
N HIS A 160 -10.48 -15.78 5.08
CA HIS A 160 -9.69 -16.99 5.34
C HIS A 160 -10.41 -18.09 6.13
N TYR A 161 -11.72 -18.26 5.91
CA TYR A 161 -12.52 -19.23 6.63
C TYR A 161 -11.90 -20.63 6.65
N GLY A 162 -11.78 -21.22 7.84
CA GLY A 162 -11.17 -22.53 8.04
C GLY A 162 -9.64 -22.53 8.11
N ARG A 163 -8.99 -21.35 8.10
CA ARG A 163 -7.55 -21.19 8.35
C ARG A 163 -7.30 -20.19 9.48
N LEU A 164 -6.13 -20.29 10.13
CA LEU A 164 -5.73 -19.33 11.16
C LEU A 164 -5.49 -17.95 10.54
N GLN A 165 -6.00 -16.91 11.21
CA GLN A 165 -5.70 -15.53 10.85
C GLN A 165 -4.18 -15.29 10.92
N GLY A 166 -3.65 -14.57 9.92
CA GLY A 166 -2.22 -14.28 9.85
C GLY A 166 -1.35 -15.43 9.33
N ASN A 167 -1.90 -16.60 9.01
CA ASN A 167 -1.16 -17.65 8.33
C ASN A 167 -0.67 -17.13 6.96
N TRP A 168 0.64 -17.22 6.73
CA TRP A 168 1.31 -16.68 5.53
C TRP A 168 0.78 -17.31 4.23
N LEU A 169 0.31 -18.56 4.27
CA LEU A 169 -0.28 -19.21 3.11
C LEU A 169 -1.62 -18.63 2.70
N ASN A 170 -2.31 -17.89 3.57
CA ASN A 170 -3.53 -17.21 3.17
C ASN A 170 -3.25 -16.18 2.06
N TYR A 171 -2.07 -15.54 2.08
CA TYR A 171 -1.62 -14.65 0.99
C TYR A 171 -1.36 -15.44 -0.30
N VAL A 172 -0.73 -16.62 -0.21
CA VAL A 172 -0.45 -17.48 -1.37
C VAL A 172 -1.76 -18.03 -1.98
N LEU A 173 -2.73 -18.40 -1.16
CA LEU A 173 -4.04 -18.89 -1.59
C LEU A 173 -4.94 -17.80 -2.16
N SER A 174 -4.79 -16.55 -1.71
CA SER A 174 -5.70 -15.46 -2.06
C SER A 174 -5.97 -15.28 -3.57
N PRO A 175 -4.97 -15.25 -4.48
CA PRO A 175 -5.26 -15.14 -5.91
C PRO A 175 -5.97 -16.39 -6.47
N TYR A 176 -5.68 -17.59 -5.94
CA TYR A 176 -6.40 -18.81 -6.34
C TYR A 176 -7.87 -18.75 -5.93
N MET A 177 -8.16 -18.31 -4.70
CA MET A 177 -9.53 -18.19 -4.21
C MET A 177 -10.32 -17.17 -5.02
N ARG A 178 -9.73 -16.00 -5.30
CA ARG A 178 -10.39 -14.95 -6.09
C ARG A 178 -10.62 -15.37 -7.54
N MET A 179 -9.64 -16.04 -8.17
CA MET A 179 -9.78 -16.56 -9.53
C MET A 179 -10.81 -17.70 -9.62
N GLN A 180 -10.84 -18.61 -8.65
CA GLN A 180 -11.83 -19.69 -8.60
C GLN A 180 -13.24 -19.15 -8.34
N TRP A 181 -13.37 -18.04 -7.60
CA TRP A 181 -14.66 -17.36 -7.41
C TRP A 181 -15.21 -16.80 -8.72
N GLU A 182 -14.36 -16.16 -9.52
CA GLU A 182 -14.73 -15.61 -10.84
C GLU A 182 -15.03 -16.72 -11.87
N HIS A 183 -14.31 -17.83 -11.75
CA HIS A 183 -14.34 -18.93 -12.70
C HIS A 183 -14.54 -20.27 -11.98
N PRO A 184 -15.74 -20.53 -11.43
CA PRO A 184 -16.00 -21.69 -10.59
C PRO A 184 -15.81 -23.03 -11.30
N ASP A 185 -15.95 -23.04 -12.63
CA ASP A 185 -15.82 -24.25 -13.45
C ASP A 185 -14.38 -24.53 -13.91
N LEU A 186 -13.44 -23.60 -13.71
CA LEU A 186 -12.05 -23.80 -14.12
C LEU A 186 -11.33 -24.74 -13.15
N GLU A 187 -10.72 -25.78 -13.72
CA GLU A 187 -9.88 -26.71 -12.99
C GLU A 187 -8.41 -26.28 -13.08
N PHE A 188 -7.91 -25.60 -12.04
CA PHE A 188 -6.51 -25.19 -11.99
C PHE A 188 -5.57 -26.37 -11.80
N ARG A 189 -4.50 -26.37 -12.59
CA ARG A 189 -3.26 -27.09 -12.28
C ARG A 189 -2.62 -26.43 -11.05
N GLY A 190 -2.17 -27.27 -10.16
CA GLY A 190 -1.35 -26.94 -9.01
C GLY A 190 0.09 -26.60 -9.40
N ALA A 191 0.90 -26.34 -8.39
CA ALA A 191 2.28 -25.90 -8.54
C ALA A 191 3.12 -26.29 -7.32
N ASP A 192 4.38 -26.65 -7.56
CA ASP A 192 5.41 -26.63 -6.54
C ASP A 192 6.00 -25.21 -6.50
N ILE A 193 5.94 -24.54 -5.35
CA ILE A 193 6.43 -23.16 -5.19
C ILE A 193 7.43 -23.11 -4.05
N THR A 194 8.65 -22.63 -4.31
CA THR A 194 9.68 -22.36 -3.28
C THR A 194 9.95 -20.87 -3.23
N PHE A 195 9.56 -20.21 -2.13
CA PHE A 195 9.98 -18.85 -1.83
C PHE A 195 11.40 -18.87 -1.28
N GLY A 196 12.29 -18.09 -1.88
CA GLY A 196 13.70 -17.99 -1.49
C GLY A 196 13.96 -16.97 -0.39
N PRO A 197 15.23 -16.70 -0.05
CA PRO A 197 15.57 -15.72 0.96
C PRO A 197 15.13 -14.31 0.51
N ALA A 198 14.31 -13.65 1.31
CA ALA A 198 13.78 -12.31 1.02
C ALA A 198 14.69 -11.20 1.54
N THR A 199 14.77 -10.09 0.80
CA THR A 199 15.46 -8.85 1.21
C THR A 199 14.50 -7.66 1.33
N ALA A 200 13.23 -7.86 0.97
CA ALA A 200 12.15 -6.92 1.28
C ALA A 200 12.05 -6.76 2.81
N PRO A 201 12.17 -5.55 3.36
CA PRO A 201 12.17 -5.38 4.80
C PRO A 201 10.82 -5.80 5.39
N PHE A 202 10.82 -6.70 6.37
CA PHE A 202 9.61 -7.08 7.08
C PHE A 202 9.11 -5.90 7.94
N ARG A 203 7.78 -5.72 8.00
CA ARG A 203 7.12 -4.73 8.88
C ARG A 203 7.54 -3.26 8.67
N ALA A 204 8.23 -2.92 7.58
CA ALA A 204 8.71 -1.56 7.30
C ALA A 204 7.75 -0.68 6.48
N GLY A 205 6.47 -1.05 6.38
CA GLY A 205 5.51 -0.34 5.53
C GLY A 205 5.73 -0.57 4.02
N THR A 206 6.48 -1.61 3.64
CA THR A 206 6.90 -1.90 2.25
C THR A 206 6.03 -2.93 1.50
N SER A 207 4.90 -3.35 2.07
CA SER A 207 3.97 -4.38 1.53
C SER A 207 4.62 -5.62 0.94
N SER A 208 5.47 -6.26 1.74
CA SER A 208 5.96 -7.61 1.43
C SER A 208 4.84 -8.65 1.29
N SER A 209 3.66 -8.43 1.91
CA SER A 209 2.48 -9.27 1.74
C SER A 209 1.94 -9.26 0.31
N SER A 210 1.82 -8.08 -0.30
CA SER A 210 1.31 -7.93 -1.67
C SER A 210 2.28 -8.48 -2.70
N ALA A 211 3.59 -8.47 -2.41
CA ALA A 211 4.59 -9.16 -3.22
C ALA A 211 4.36 -10.68 -3.25
N LEU A 212 3.98 -11.30 -2.11
CA LEU A 212 3.60 -12.73 -2.08
C LEU A 212 2.33 -13.01 -2.90
N VAL A 213 1.31 -12.15 -2.79
CA VAL A 213 0.07 -12.28 -3.59
C VAL A 213 0.38 -12.19 -5.09
N VAL A 214 1.20 -11.22 -5.50
CA VAL A 214 1.63 -11.09 -6.89
C VAL A 214 2.40 -12.33 -7.35
N LEU A 215 3.39 -12.82 -6.57
CA LEU A 215 4.13 -14.04 -6.93
C LEU A 215 3.23 -15.26 -7.06
N ALA A 216 2.28 -15.43 -6.15
CA ALA A 216 1.33 -16.53 -6.19
C ALA A 216 0.42 -16.45 -7.43
N PHE A 217 0.00 -15.24 -7.83
CA PHE A 217 -0.71 -15.04 -9.08
C PHE A 217 0.15 -15.32 -10.32
N LEU A 218 1.40 -14.87 -10.34
CA LEU A 218 2.31 -15.16 -11.45
C LEU A 218 2.53 -16.68 -11.60
N ALA A 219 2.64 -17.41 -10.48
CA ALA A 219 2.68 -18.87 -10.46
C ALA A 219 1.38 -19.49 -11.03
N LEU A 220 0.22 -19.04 -10.55
CA LEU A 220 -1.10 -19.46 -11.04
C LEU A 220 -1.20 -19.27 -12.55
N TYR A 221 -0.87 -18.06 -13.02
CA TYR A 221 -0.93 -17.66 -14.42
C TYR A 221 -0.03 -18.52 -15.29
N LEU A 222 1.26 -18.67 -14.94
CA LEU A 222 2.20 -19.46 -15.73
C LEU A 222 1.80 -20.95 -15.82
N CYS A 223 1.27 -21.53 -14.74
CA CYS A 223 0.85 -22.94 -14.71
C CYS A 223 -0.46 -23.20 -15.47
N ASN A 224 -1.28 -22.17 -15.69
CA ASN A 224 -2.64 -22.30 -16.22
C ASN A 224 -2.95 -21.40 -17.42
N ARG A 225 -1.97 -20.71 -18.02
CA ARG A 225 -2.17 -19.73 -19.09
C ARG A 225 -3.00 -20.23 -20.28
N ASP A 226 -2.92 -21.52 -20.58
CA ASP A 226 -3.65 -22.18 -21.66
C ASP A 226 -5.12 -22.46 -21.32
N LYS A 227 -5.50 -22.33 -20.05
CA LYS A 227 -6.88 -22.49 -19.54
C LYS A 227 -7.53 -21.17 -19.14
N LEU A 228 -6.73 -20.12 -18.91
CA LEU A 228 -7.22 -18.83 -18.43
C LEU A 228 -7.82 -18.00 -19.57
N PRO A 229 -8.89 -17.22 -19.31
CA PRO A 229 -9.35 -16.23 -20.26
C PRO A 229 -8.29 -15.14 -20.48
N GLU A 230 -8.39 -14.42 -21.59
CA GLU A 230 -7.58 -13.23 -21.79
C GLU A 230 -7.93 -12.17 -20.74
N MET A 231 -6.91 -11.65 -20.04
CA MET A 231 -7.06 -10.63 -19.01
C MET A 231 -6.26 -9.38 -19.39
N ARG A 232 -6.86 -8.20 -19.22
CA ARG A 232 -6.12 -6.93 -19.32
C ARG A 232 -5.36 -6.68 -18.02
N ILE A 233 -4.21 -6.02 -18.08
CA ILE A 233 -3.43 -5.71 -16.87
C ILE A 233 -4.25 -4.97 -15.79
N GLY A 234 -5.12 -4.03 -16.17
CA GLY A 234 -5.95 -3.30 -15.21
C GLY A 234 -6.92 -4.23 -14.45
N GLN A 235 -7.42 -5.27 -15.12
CA GLN A 235 -8.28 -6.29 -14.50
C GLN A 235 -7.46 -7.17 -13.55
N VAL A 236 -6.24 -7.56 -13.93
CA VAL A 236 -5.32 -8.30 -13.06
C VAL A 236 -5.01 -7.50 -11.79
N CYS A 237 -4.66 -6.22 -11.91
CA CYS A 237 -4.37 -5.37 -10.75
C CYS A 237 -5.56 -5.27 -9.80
N ARG A 238 -6.77 -5.03 -10.34
CA ARG A 238 -8.01 -4.99 -9.55
C ARG A 238 -8.26 -6.31 -8.84
N LEU A 239 -8.17 -7.42 -9.58
CA LEU A 239 -8.37 -8.77 -9.05
C LEU A 239 -7.42 -9.08 -7.90
N LEU A 240 -6.14 -8.67 -7.99
CA LEU A 240 -5.17 -8.92 -6.92
C LEU A 240 -5.36 -8.02 -5.69
N GLY A 241 -5.87 -6.79 -5.87
CA GLY A 241 -6.33 -5.98 -4.74
C GLY A 241 -7.49 -6.64 -4.00
N GLU A 242 -8.47 -7.14 -4.75
CA GLU A 242 -9.62 -7.89 -4.20
C GLU A 242 -9.23 -9.23 -3.60
N ALA A 243 -8.21 -9.90 -4.15
CA ALA A 243 -7.71 -11.16 -3.62
C ALA A 243 -7.25 -11.02 -2.17
N GLU A 244 -6.54 -9.94 -1.83
CA GLU A 244 -6.08 -9.69 -0.46
C GLU A 244 -7.20 -9.57 0.58
N TRP A 245 -8.45 -9.32 0.15
CA TRP A 245 -9.60 -9.29 1.04
C TRP A 245 -9.83 -10.65 1.69
N TYR A 246 -9.49 -11.75 1.01
CA TYR A 246 -9.48 -13.10 1.60
C TYR A 246 -8.60 -13.19 2.85
N VAL A 247 -7.50 -12.42 2.90
CA VAL A 247 -6.59 -12.40 4.05
C VAL A 247 -7.12 -11.55 5.21
N GLY A 248 -8.19 -10.78 4.98
CA GLY A 248 -8.85 -9.92 5.96
C GLY A 248 -8.49 -8.44 5.82
N THR A 249 -7.67 -8.08 4.83
CA THR A 249 -7.31 -6.69 4.52
C THR A 249 -8.14 -6.18 3.34
N HIS A 250 -9.24 -5.51 3.63
CA HIS A 250 -10.09 -4.83 2.64
C HIS A 250 -9.46 -3.49 2.22
N GLY A 251 -8.46 -3.54 1.33
CA GLY A 251 -7.70 -2.41 0.79
C GLY A 251 -7.91 -2.20 -0.72
N GLY A 252 -7.17 -1.26 -1.31
CA GLY A 252 -7.19 -0.99 -2.75
C GLY A 252 -6.20 -1.87 -3.55
N ALA A 253 -5.93 -1.45 -4.79
CA ALA A 253 -5.06 -2.18 -5.73
C ALA A 253 -3.68 -1.52 -5.96
N ASN A 254 -3.34 -0.45 -5.22
CA ASN A 254 -2.15 0.36 -5.50
C ASN A 254 -0.85 -0.44 -5.36
N ASP A 255 -0.78 -1.30 -4.34
CA ASP A 255 0.39 -2.13 -4.07
C ASP A 255 0.65 -3.07 -5.25
N GLN A 256 -0.39 -3.74 -5.74
CA GLN A 256 -0.37 -4.69 -6.83
C GLN A 256 -0.08 -4.00 -8.17
N MET A 257 -0.70 -2.83 -8.42
CA MET A 257 -0.39 -1.99 -9.58
C MET A 257 1.10 -1.62 -9.60
N THR A 258 1.63 -1.17 -8.47
CA THR A 258 3.02 -0.76 -8.34
C THR A 258 3.96 -1.94 -8.56
N ILE A 259 3.73 -3.03 -7.84
CA ILE A 259 4.56 -4.23 -7.90
C ILE A 259 4.55 -4.83 -9.30
N LEU A 260 3.42 -4.91 -10.00
CA LEU A 260 3.39 -5.49 -11.35
C LEU A 260 4.02 -4.60 -12.43
N ARG A 261 4.08 -3.28 -12.23
CA ARG A 261 4.25 -2.34 -13.35
C ARG A 261 5.42 -1.39 -13.26
N ASN A 262 6.04 -1.21 -12.09
CA ASN A 262 7.05 -0.17 -11.91
C ASN A 262 8.23 -0.38 -12.88
N PRO A 263 8.51 0.56 -13.79
CA PRO A 263 9.78 0.56 -14.50
C PRO A 263 10.95 0.80 -13.53
N VAL A 264 12.13 0.33 -13.91
CA VAL A 264 13.35 0.61 -13.13
C VAL A 264 13.58 2.12 -13.03
N ASN A 265 14.03 2.58 -11.86
CA ASN A 265 14.33 3.98 -11.56
C ASN A 265 13.18 4.98 -11.81
N SER A 266 11.95 4.57 -11.52
CA SER A 266 10.76 5.40 -11.75
C SER A 266 9.79 5.40 -10.57
N VAL A 267 8.88 6.35 -10.58
CA VAL A 267 7.72 6.40 -9.67
C VAL A 267 6.47 6.23 -10.53
N LEU A 268 5.52 5.40 -10.09
CA LEU A 268 4.24 5.25 -10.73
C LEU A 268 3.20 6.19 -10.12
N TYR A 269 2.50 6.92 -10.99
CA TYR A 269 1.27 7.60 -10.62
C TYR A 269 0.06 6.75 -11.01
N ASN A 270 -0.46 6.01 -10.04
CA ASN A 270 -1.58 5.10 -10.16
C ASN A 270 -2.90 5.86 -9.99
N ARG A 271 -3.74 5.85 -11.03
CA ARG A 271 -5.00 6.57 -11.09
C ARG A 271 -6.16 5.65 -10.72
N HIS A 272 -6.62 5.72 -9.47
CA HIS A 272 -7.85 5.03 -9.03
C HIS A 272 -9.10 5.89 -9.19
N SER A 273 -8.94 7.18 -9.48
CA SER A 273 -10.06 8.12 -9.71
C SER A 273 -10.82 7.87 -11.02
N ARG A 274 -10.24 7.07 -11.92
CA ARG A 274 -10.86 6.69 -13.21
C ARG A 274 -11.73 5.46 -13.05
N ASP A 275 -12.62 5.22 -14.01
CA ASP A 275 -13.45 4.00 -14.03
C ASP A 275 -12.62 2.74 -14.33
N ASP A 276 -11.67 2.87 -15.25
CA ASP A 276 -10.62 1.89 -15.47
C ASP A 276 -9.32 2.35 -14.80
N LEU A 277 -8.64 1.43 -14.12
CA LEU A 277 -7.34 1.69 -13.53
C LEU A 277 -6.35 2.16 -14.61
N ALA A 278 -5.60 3.22 -14.30
CA ALA A 278 -4.53 3.71 -15.15
C ALA A 278 -3.26 3.94 -14.34
N THR A 279 -2.12 3.91 -15.01
CA THR A 279 -0.82 4.18 -14.40
C THR A 279 0.01 5.00 -15.37
N THR A 280 0.63 6.06 -14.86
CA THR A 280 1.62 6.86 -15.58
C THR A 280 2.98 6.65 -14.92
N PRO A 281 3.96 6.04 -15.60
CA PRO A 281 5.33 6.05 -15.11
C PRO A 281 5.91 7.46 -15.20
N LEU A 282 6.50 7.92 -14.10
CA LEU A 282 7.13 9.21 -13.97
C LEU A 282 8.63 9.04 -13.69
N PRO A 283 9.50 9.78 -14.39
CA PRO A 283 10.91 9.84 -14.05
C PRO A 283 11.06 10.43 -12.64
N PHE A 284 11.98 9.88 -11.87
CA PHE A 284 12.29 10.45 -10.56
C PHE A 284 13.36 11.54 -10.69
N VAL A 285 13.34 12.51 -9.76
CA VAL A 285 14.36 13.57 -9.72
C VAL A 285 15.76 12.98 -9.53
N ARG A 286 16.69 13.33 -10.42
CA ARG A 286 18.06 12.79 -10.44
C ARG A 286 18.87 13.33 -9.26
N GLY A 287 19.82 12.56 -8.74
CA GLY A 287 20.67 12.96 -7.62
C GLY A 287 19.96 12.96 -6.26
N VAL A 288 18.84 12.24 -6.16
CA VAL A 288 18.11 12.03 -4.90
C VAL A 288 18.08 10.55 -4.60
N HIS A 289 18.46 10.20 -3.37
CA HIS A 289 18.26 8.89 -2.79
C HIS A 289 17.11 8.93 -1.79
N VAL A 290 16.47 7.79 -1.60
CA VAL A 290 15.54 7.58 -0.49
C VAL A 290 16.25 6.80 0.60
N VAL A 291 16.26 7.33 1.81
CA VAL A 291 16.69 6.61 3.02
C VAL A 291 15.43 6.18 3.76
N LEU A 292 15.22 4.86 3.85
CA LEU A 292 14.23 4.30 4.76
C LEU A 292 14.85 4.16 6.15
N ALA A 293 14.19 4.66 7.19
CA ALA A 293 14.65 4.58 8.58
C ALA A 293 13.51 4.12 9.49
N ASN A 294 13.75 3.06 10.28
CA ASN A 294 12.79 2.49 11.21
C ASN A 294 12.80 3.29 12.53
N SER A 295 11.63 3.68 13.04
CA SER A 295 11.52 4.32 14.36
C SER A 295 11.76 3.36 15.53
N LEU A 296 11.82 2.06 15.25
CA LEU A 296 11.80 0.96 16.23
C LEU A 296 10.52 0.91 17.08
N TRP A 297 9.54 1.76 16.77
CA TRP A 297 8.21 1.71 17.39
C TRP A 297 7.33 0.76 16.60
N GLU A 298 7.23 -0.48 17.07
CA GLU A 298 6.41 -1.49 16.42
C GLU A 298 4.94 -1.35 16.81
N VAL A 299 4.08 -1.38 15.80
CA VAL A 299 2.64 -1.51 16.00
C VAL A 299 2.26 -2.95 15.72
N ASN A 300 1.76 -3.66 16.74
CA ASN A 300 1.21 -4.98 16.51
C ASN A 300 -0.08 -4.88 15.67
N LYS A 301 -0.01 -5.28 14.40
CA LYS A 301 -1.15 -5.27 13.48
C LYS A 301 -2.30 -6.16 13.95
N THR A 302 -2.05 -7.29 14.59
CA THR A 302 -3.11 -8.23 15.02
C THR A 302 -3.89 -7.75 16.24
N MET A 303 -3.30 -6.91 17.10
CA MET A 303 -3.89 -6.59 18.42
C MET A 303 -4.12 -5.11 18.73
N GLY A 304 -3.63 -4.18 17.90
CA GLY A 304 -3.88 -2.74 18.06
C GLY A 304 -3.70 -1.89 16.80
N GLY A 305 -2.79 -2.28 15.91
CA GLY A 305 -2.49 -1.58 14.65
C GLY A 305 -3.62 -1.63 13.63
N ASN A 306 -4.32 -2.76 13.51
CA ASN A 306 -5.53 -2.84 12.70
C ASN A 306 -6.64 -1.91 13.22
N GLN A 307 -6.63 -1.51 14.50
CA GLN A 307 -7.68 -0.64 15.05
C GLN A 307 -7.58 0.79 14.52
N SER A 308 -6.39 1.40 14.56
CA SER A 308 -6.21 2.76 14.04
C SER A 308 -6.51 2.80 12.54
N PHE A 309 -6.03 1.80 11.80
CA PHE A 309 -6.30 1.67 10.37
C PHE A 309 -7.80 1.48 10.06
N ASN A 310 -8.48 0.57 10.75
CA ASN A 310 -9.92 0.35 10.58
C ASN A 310 -10.73 1.59 10.97
N MET A 311 -10.33 2.32 12.02
CA MET A 311 -10.95 3.58 12.39
C MET A 311 -10.81 4.64 11.29
N ARG A 312 -9.66 4.73 10.62
CA ARG A 312 -9.50 5.61 9.46
C ARG A 312 -10.41 5.21 8.30
N LYS A 313 -10.53 3.91 8.00
CA LYS A 313 -11.52 3.41 7.02
C LYS A 313 -12.95 3.81 7.40
N GLY A 314 -13.30 3.75 8.69
CA GLY A 314 -14.57 4.25 9.20
C GLY A 314 -14.78 5.75 8.94
N TRP A 315 -13.75 6.59 9.16
CA TRP A 315 -13.82 8.03 8.90
C TRP A 315 -13.99 8.34 7.41
N ILE A 316 -13.29 7.60 6.55
CA ILE A 316 -13.40 7.73 5.08
C ILE A 316 -14.82 7.38 4.65
N ARG A 317 -15.28 6.15 4.93
CA ARG A 317 -16.59 5.64 4.50
C ARG A 317 -17.74 6.50 5.00
N MET A 318 -17.72 6.89 6.27
CA MET A 318 -18.76 7.75 6.83
C MET A 318 -18.73 9.15 6.22
N GLY A 319 -17.53 9.70 6.01
CA GLY A 319 -17.37 10.99 5.37
C GLY A 319 -17.93 11.01 3.95
N ASP A 320 -17.67 9.95 3.18
CA ASP A 320 -18.21 9.78 1.84
C ASP A 320 -19.74 9.66 1.81
N GLU A 321 -20.30 8.85 2.70
CA GLU A 321 -21.75 8.66 2.79
C GLU A 321 -22.47 9.96 3.17
N VAL A 322 -21.95 10.69 4.17
CA VAL A 322 -22.49 12.01 4.56
C VAL A 322 -22.36 13.02 3.42
N THR A 323 -21.23 13.05 2.71
CA THR A 323 -21.04 13.97 1.57
C THR A 323 -22.03 13.69 0.46
N ARG A 324 -22.28 12.41 0.12
CA ARG A 324 -23.27 12.02 -0.88
C ARG A 324 -24.69 12.40 -0.47
N LEU A 325 -25.04 12.28 0.81
CA LEU A 325 -26.34 12.73 1.31
C LEU A 325 -26.51 14.24 1.17
N ILE A 326 -25.48 15.02 1.53
CA ILE A 326 -25.50 16.49 1.36
C ILE A 326 -25.65 16.87 -0.11
N ILE A 327 -24.88 16.26 -1.01
CA ILE A 327 -25.00 16.49 -2.47
C ILE A 327 -26.41 16.14 -2.96
N SER A 328 -26.96 15.01 -2.53
CA SER A 328 -28.31 14.58 -2.93
C SER A 328 -29.40 15.53 -2.45
N ALA A 329 -29.30 16.03 -1.21
CA ALA A 329 -30.24 17.01 -0.66
C ALA A 329 -30.18 18.33 -1.42
N ALA A 330 -28.96 18.85 -1.65
CA ALA A 330 -28.73 20.05 -2.44
C ALA A 330 -29.30 19.94 -3.85
N LEU A 331 -29.01 18.85 -4.55
CA LEU A 331 -29.53 18.56 -5.91
C LEU A 331 -31.05 18.55 -5.95
N LYS A 332 -31.70 17.94 -4.95
CA LYS A 332 -33.16 17.91 -4.87
C LYS A 332 -33.73 19.33 -4.78
N GLN A 333 -33.12 20.20 -3.97
CA GLN A 333 -33.57 21.59 -3.84
C GLN A 333 -33.27 22.42 -5.09
N VAL A 334 -32.08 22.26 -5.69
CA VAL A 334 -31.70 22.93 -6.95
C VAL A 334 -32.69 22.55 -8.07
N ARG A 335 -33.03 21.27 -8.23
CA ARG A 335 -33.96 20.79 -9.26
C ARG A 335 -35.42 21.16 -9.00
N ALA A 336 -35.80 21.45 -7.76
CA ALA A 336 -37.17 21.80 -7.38
C ALA A 336 -37.52 23.29 -7.58
N GLY A 337 -36.56 24.14 -7.96
CA GLY A 337 -36.84 25.57 -8.18
C GLY A 337 -35.63 26.51 -8.17
N GLY A 338 -34.40 26.00 -8.22
CA GLY A 338 -33.18 26.80 -8.33
C GLY A 338 -32.93 27.71 -7.13
N ASN A 339 -32.75 27.15 -5.92
CA ASN A 339 -32.26 27.96 -4.81
C ASN A 339 -30.83 28.41 -5.11
N SER A 340 -30.65 29.71 -5.32
CA SER A 340 -29.33 30.35 -5.49
C SER A 340 -29.14 31.56 -4.57
N ARG A 341 -29.94 31.65 -3.50
CA ARG A 341 -29.91 32.78 -2.56
C ARG A 341 -28.78 32.59 -1.54
N PRO A 342 -28.04 33.63 -1.17
CA PRO A 342 -27.01 33.50 -0.13
C PRO A 342 -27.55 32.83 1.15
N GLY A 343 -26.80 31.86 1.68
CA GLY A 343 -27.09 31.13 2.91
C GLY A 343 -27.99 29.91 2.77
N TRP A 344 -28.56 29.61 1.59
CA TRP A 344 -29.50 28.49 1.44
C TRP A 344 -28.87 27.14 1.74
N VAL A 345 -27.59 26.95 1.41
CA VAL A 345 -26.87 25.69 1.68
C VAL A 345 -26.76 25.45 3.18
N GLY A 346 -26.47 26.50 3.95
CA GLY A 346 -26.42 26.42 5.42
C GLY A 346 -27.76 26.08 6.05
N GLU A 347 -28.84 26.69 5.58
CA GLU A 347 -30.21 26.40 6.06
C GLU A 347 -30.67 24.97 5.71
N MET A 348 -30.33 24.50 4.50
CA MET A 348 -30.55 23.10 4.10
C MET A 348 -29.76 22.14 5.00
N LEU A 349 -28.51 22.44 5.27
CA LEU A 349 -27.66 21.61 6.12
C LEU A 349 -28.18 21.52 7.56
N GLU A 350 -28.65 22.64 8.12
CA GLU A 350 -29.22 22.69 9.47
C GLU A 350 -30.57 21.95 9.55
N SER A 351 -31.47 22.21 8.59
CA SER A 351 -32.81 21.64 8.61
C SER A 351 -32.86 20.14 8.29
N GLU A 352 -32.05 19.66 7.35
CA GLU A 352 -32.07 18.25 6.93
C GLU A 352 -31.13 17.36 7.77
N PHE A 353 -29.99 17.90 8.24
CA PHE A 353 -28.97 17.10 8.91
C PHE A 353 -28.64 17.55 10.33
N GLY A 354 -29.12 18.72 10.78
CA GLY A 354 -28.75 19.30 12.07
C GLY A 354 -27.27 19.67 12.15
N LEU A 355 -26.66 20.02 11.01
CA LEU A 355 -25.25 20.36 10.90
C LEU A 355 -25.09 21.84 10.51
N THR A 356 -23.98 22.45 10.90
CA THR A 356 -23.64 23.84 10.55
C THR A 356 -22.35 23.86 9.71
N PRO A 357 -22.30 24.64 8.61
CA PRO A 357 -21.07 24.79 7.84
C PRO A 357 -19.91 25.31 8.69
N GLY A 358 -18.69 24.88 8.37
CA GLY A 358 -17.46 25.37 8.99
C GLY A 358 -17.08 26.79 8.61
N GLY A 359 -17.75 27.38 7.63
CA GLY A 359 -17.53 28.72 7.10
C GLY A 359 -18.64 29.10 6.11
N PRO A 360 -18.60 30.31 5.55
CA PRO A 360 -19.56 30.74 4.52
C PRO A 360 -19.37 29.92 3.24
N THR A 361 -20.46 29.71 2.49
CA THR A 361 -20.46 28.93 1.24
C THR A 361 -20.97 29.72 0.02
N PRO A 362 -20.40 30.90 -0.26
CA PRO A 362 -20.91 31.77 -1.32
C PRO A 362 -20.85 31.14 -2.71
N LEU A 363 -19.85 30.31 -3.02
CA LEU A 363 -19.74 29.67 -4.33
C LEU A 363 -20.81 28.60 -4.50
N LEU A 364 -20.97 27.71 -3.51
CA LEU A 364 -22.00 26.67 -3.53
C LEU A 364 -23.42 27.24 -3.43
N ASP A 365 -23.60 28.39 -2.77
CA ASP A 365 -24.88 29.09 -2.72
C ASP A 365 -25.26 29.66 -4.09
N SER A 366 -24.31 30.22 -4.84
CA SER A 366 -24.58 31.00 -6.05
C SER A 366 -24.47 30.22 -7.37
N HIS A 367 -23.88 29.02 -7.37
CA HIS A 367 -23.63 28.22 -8.57
C HIS A 367 -24.39 26.87 -8.51
N PRO A 368 -25.68 26.84 -8.90
CA PRO A 368 -26.46 25.60 -8.89
C PRO A 368 -25.90 24.51 -9.80
N ASP A 369 -25.17 24.89 -10.87
CA ASP A 369 -24.48 23.99 -11.78
C ASP A 369 -23.36 23.18 -11.10
N TYR A 370 -22.72 23.73 -10.04
CA TYR A 370 -21.72 22.99 -9.27
C TYR A 370 -22.35 21.77 -8.58
N TRP A 371 -23.59 21.85 -8.12
CA TRP A 371 -24.27 20.72 -7.50
C TRP A 371 -24.57 19.61 -8.51
N GLU A 372 -24.94 19.95 -9.75
CA GLU A 372 -25.10 18.98 -10.84
C GLU A 372 -23.78 18.26 -11.15
N LEU A 373 -22.68 19.01 -11.27
CA LEU A 373 -21.34 18.43 -11.46
C LEU A 373 -20.93 17.53 -10.30
N LEU A 374 -21.19 17.94 -9.05
CA LEU A 374 -20.93 17.13 -7.86
C LEU A 374 -21.75 15.83 -7.88
N GLY A 375 -23.04 15.90 -8.24
CA GLY A 375 -23.89 14.72 -8.40
C GLY A 375 -23.38 13.73 -9.44
N GLU A 376 -22.90 14.26 -10.57
CA GLU A 376 -22.38 13.46 -11.67
C GLU A 376 -21.01 12.86 -11.38
N ARG A 377 -20.12 13.59 -10.69
CA ARG A 377 -18.68 13.29 -10.66
C ARG A 377 -18.13 12.91 -9.30
N TYR A 378 -18.78 13.28 -8.20
CA TYR A 378 -18.37 12.82 -6.88
C TYR A 378 -18.57 11.31 -6.78
N ARG A 379 -17.53 10.59 -6.36
CA ARG A 379 -17.61 9.17 -6.01
C ARG A 379 -17.21 9.01 -4.56
N GLU A 380 -15.95 9.27 -4.25
CA GLU A 380 -15.39 9.14 -2.91
C GLU A 380 -14.45 10.30 -2.65
N PHE A 381 -13.84 10.39 -1.47
CA PHE A 381 -12.94 11.50 -1.13
C PHE A 381 -11.74 11.62 -2.08
N GLY A 382 -11.34 10.55 -2.76
CA GLY A 382 -10.34 10.62 -3.83
C GLY A 382 -10.78 11.48 -5.02
N SER A 383 -12.07 11.77 -5.16
CA SER A 383 -12.62 12.69 -6.16
C SER A 383 -12.39 14.16 -5.82
N LEU A 384 -11.97 14.52 -4.59
CA LEU A 384 -11.82 15.91 -4.13
C LEU A 384 -10.65 16.63 -4.81
N HIS A 385 -10.80 16.95 -6.10
CA HIS A 385 -9.86 17.72 -6.90
C HIS A 385 -10.60 18.39 -8.06
N ALA A 386 -10.16 19.59 -8.45
CA ALA A 386 -10.81 20.39 -9.49
C ALA A 386 -10.91 19.65 -10.83
N ASP A 387 -9.82 19.01 -11.28
CA ASP A 387 -9.80 18.24 -12.53
C ASP A 387 -10.80 17.08 -12.58
N ILE A 388 -11.20 16.53 -11.41
CA ILE A 388 -12.16 15.42 -11.34
C ILE A 388 -13.57 15.98 -11.26
N LEU A 389 -13.82 16.91 -10.33
CA LEU A 389 -15.17 17.41 -10.08
C LEU A 389 -15.63 18.47 -11.09
N GLY A 390 -14.70 19.10 -11.81
CA GLY A 390 -15.00 20.18 -12.75
C GLY A 390 -15.42 21.49 -12.08
N ILE A 391 -15.15 21.66 -10.79
CA ILE A 391 -15.45 22.87 -10.01
C ILE A 391 -14.15 23.48 -9.43
N PRO A 392 -14.10 24.79 -9.14
CA PRO A 392 -12.92 25.43 -8.56
C PRO A 392 -12.54 24.85 -7.20
N THR A 393 -11.25 24.93 -6.86
CA THR A 393 -10.70 24.47 -5.58
C THR A 393 -11.45 25.08 -4.39
N GLU A 394 -11.77 26.37 -4.48
CA GLU A 394 -12.45 27.12 -3.43
C GLU A 394 -13.87 26.57 -3.17
N ALA A 395 -14.57 26.11 -4.21
CA ALA A 395 -15.87 25.46 -4.06
C ALA A 395 -15.75 24.05 -3.42
N ILE A 396 -14.63 23.36 -3.66
CA ILE A 396 -14.32 22.09 -2.98
C ILE A 396 -14.02 22.34 -1.50
N ASP A 397 -13.30 23.40 -1.17
CA ASP A 397 -13.07 23.81 0.22
C ASP A 397 -14.39 24.14 0.94
N GLU A 398 -15.32 24.83 0.27
CA GLU A 398 -16.67 25.05 0.77
C GLU A 398 -17.42 23.73 1.01
N LEU A 399 -17.36 22.78 0.07
CA LEU A 399 -17.98 21.46 0.21
C LEU A 399 -17.43 20.70 1.42
N ILE A 400 -16.10 20.71 1.59
CA ILE A 400 -15.44 20.09 2.76
C ILE A 400 -15.88 20.78 4.04
N SER A 401 -16.11 22.10 4.02
CA SER A 401 -16.57 22.86 5.18
C SER A 401 -17.96 22.44 5.67
N LEU A 402 -18.81 21.87 4.80
CA LEU A 402 -20.13 21.35 5.16
C LEU A 402 -20.06 20.14 6.08
N LEU A 403 -18.97 19.36 6.02
CA LEU A 403 -18.78 18.22 6.91
C LEU A 403 -18.46 18.68 8.34
N PRO A 404 -18.95 17.98 9.38
CA PRO A 404 -18.55 18.28 10.75
C PRO A 404 -17.10 17.87 11.01
N VAL A 405 -16.43 18.57 11.93
CA VAL A 405 -15.08 18.19 12.39
C VAL A 405 -15.11 16.79 13.01
N LYS A 406 -16.19 16.49 13.74
CA LYS A 406 -16.36 15.25 14.47
C LYS A 406 -17.84 14.90 14.55
N LEU A 407 -18.18 13.64 14.32
CA LEU A 407 -19.53 13.10 14.43
C LEU A 407 -19.57 11.98 15.47
N THR A 408 -20.49 12.01 16.42
CA THR A 408 -20.69 10.90 17.36
C THR A 408 -21.51 9.78 16.72
N PRO A 409 -21.47 8.53 17.24
CA PRO A 409 -22.32 7.46 16.73
C PRO A 409 -23.83 7.77 16.77
N VAL A 410 -24.27 8.58 17.74
CA VAL A 410 -25.67 9.00 17.88
C VAL A 410 -26.05 9.98 16.77
N GLU A 411 -25.22 10.99 16.50
CA GLU A 411 -25.46 11.95 15.43
C GLU A 411 -25.36 11.29 14.05
N ALA A 412 -24.38 10.40 13.86
CA ALA A 412 -24.26 9.60 12.66
C ALA A 412 -25.49 8.71 12.45
N GLY A 413 -25.99 8.07 13.52
CA GLY A 413 -27.21 7.26 13.45
C GLY A 413 -28.44 8.07 13.01
N ARG A 414 -28.57 9.31 13.49
CA ARG A 414 -29.63 10.24 13.06
C ARG A 414 -29.52 10.57 11.57
N ILE A 415 -28.33 10.93 11.09
CA ILE A 415 -28.09 11.34 9.69
C ILE A 415 -28.25 10.15 8.73
N LEU A 416 -27.74 8.98 9.10
CA LEU A 416 -27.72 7.79 8.26
C LEU A 416 -28.98 6.91 8.39
N GLY A 417 -29.91 7.28 9.29
CA GLY A 417 -31.12 6.49 9.55
C GLY A 417 -30.84 5.11 10.14
N ARG A 418 -29.79 4.97 10.96
CA ARG A 418 -29.37 3.70 11.59
C ARG A 418 -29.27 3.86 13.09
N ASP A 419 -29.49 2.79 13.85
CA ASP A 419 -29.28 2.87 15.29
C ASP A 419 -27.78 3.03 15.63
N PRO A 420 -27.43 3.68 16.77
CA PRO A 420 -26.03 3.96 17.10
C PRO A 420 -25.15 2.70 17.23
N ARG A 421 -25.72 1.55 17.62
CA ARG A 421 -24.93 0.31 17.75
C ARG A 421 -24.57 -0.25 16.38
N THR A 422 -25.46 -0.11 15.40
CA THR A 422 -25.16 -0.45 14.00
C THR A 422 -24.06 0.45 13.44
N ILE A 423 -24.06 1.75 13.75
CA ILE A 423 -22.98 2.66 13.39
C ILE A 423 -21.64 2.23 14.00
N GLU A 424 -21.61 1.94 15.29
CA GLU A 424 -20.38 1.46 15.95
C GLU A 424 -19.87 0.15 15.34
N ARG A 425 -20.76 -0.78 14.98
CA ARG A 425 -20.37 -2.05 14.37
C ARG A 425 -19.79 -1.86 12.97
N LEU A 426 -20.44 -1.07 12.13
CA LEU A 426 -20.05 -0.90 10.73
C LEU A 426 -18.79 -0.05 10.56
N TYR A 427 -18.60 0.98 11.40
CA TYR A 427 -17.53 1.98 11.20
C TYR A 427 -16.48 2.01 12.33
N THR A 428 -16.69 1.32 13.47
CA THR A 428 -15.79 1.39 14.64
C THR A 428 -15.20 0.03 15.06
N ALA A 429 -15.77 -1.10 14.65
CA ALA A 429 -15.28 -2.41 15.04
C ALA A 429 -13.79 -2.59 14.67
N PRO A 430 -12.93 -3.06 15.62
CA PRO A 430 -13.25 -3.73 16.89
C PRO A 430 -13.31 -2.84 18.15
N ARG A 431 -13.15 -1.52 18.09
CA ARG A 431 -13.26 -0.65 19.30
C ARG A 431 -14.72 -0.37 19.67
N ARG A 432 -15.02 -0.33 20.98
CA ARG A 432 -16.37 -0.03 21.51
C ARG A 432 -16.60 1.44 21.85
N GLN A 433 -15.56 2.27 21.93
CA GLN A 433 -15.71 3.69 22.27
C GLN A 433 -14.69 4.54 21.49
N ILE A 434 -15.10 5.06 20.34
CA ILE A 434 -14.40 6.18 19.70
C ILE A 434 -15.14 7.44 20.11
N GLY A 435 -14.42 8.48 20.52
CA GLY A 435 -15.06 9.74 20.85
C GLY A 435 -15.91 10.31 19.70
N GLY A 436 -15.64 9.90 18.44
CA GLY A 436 -16.38 10.23 17.22
C GLY A 436 -15.55 10.03 15.94
N TYR A 437 -16.15 10.26 14.79
CA TYR A 437 -15.57 10.14 13.45
C TYR A 437 -15.13 11.51 12.93
N HIS A 438 -13.88 11.63 12.44
CA HIS A 438 -13.32 12.92 12.02
C HIS A 438 -13.49 13.14 10.51
N LEU A 439 -14.63 13.68 10.09
CA LEU A 439 -14.99 13.72 8.66
C LEU A 439 -14.30 14.87 7.91
N ARG A 440 -14.45 16.12 8.39
CA ARG A 440 -13.88 17.31 7.72
C ARG A 440 -12.37 17.24 7.53
N THR A 441 -11.62 16.85 8.56
CA THR A 441 -10.16 16.77 8.47
C THR A 441 -9.71 15.63 7.56
N THR A 442 -10.48 14.54 7.50
CA THR A 442 -10.23 13.43 6.56
C THR A 442 -10.46 13.85 5.12
N ALA A 443 -11.56 14.57 4.82
CA ALA A 443 -11.81 15.11 3.48
C ALA A 443 -10.71 16.11 3.06
N ARG A 444 -10.31 17.01 3.97
CA ARG A 444 -9.21 17.96 3.75
C ARG A 444 -7.88 17.26 3.44
N PHE A 445 -7.58 16.18 4.16
CA PHE A 445 -6.38 15.37 3.91
C PHE A 445 -6.32 14.88 2.46
N PHE A 446 -7.40 14.23 1.96
CA PHE A 446 -7.42 13.73 0.58
C PHE A 446 -7.43 14.84 -0.46
N HIS A 447 -8.11 15.95 -0.19
CA HIS A 447 -8.06 17.11 -1.08
C HIS A 447 -6.63 17.63 -1.23
N ARG A 448 -5.90 17.77 -0.12
CA ARG A 448 -4.52 18.25 -0.10
C ARG A 448 -3.55 17.27 -0.78
N GLU A 449 -3.63 15.97 -0.48
CA GLU A 449 -2.79 14.98 -1.16
C GLU A 449 -3.08 14.94 -2.66
N ASN A 450 -4.35 15.07 -3.06
CA ASN A 450 -4.70 15.14 -4.47
C ASN A 450 -3.99 16.30 -5.17
N GLN A 451 -4.02 17.50 -4.59
CA GLN A 451 -3.34 18.68 -5.13
C GLN A 451 -1.81 18.47 -5.21
N ILE A 452 -1.21 17.90 -4.16
CA ILE A 452 0.22 17.60 -4.14
C ILE A 452 0.59 16.63 -5.25
N GLY A 453 -0.20 15.57 -5.47
CA GLY A 453 0.02 14.60 -6.54
C GLY A 453 0.10 15.20 -7.94
N ARG A 454 -0.83 16.11 -8.29
CA ARG A 454 -0.84 16.77 -9.62
C ARG A 454 0.35 17.72 -9.78
N LYS A 455 0.75 18.40 -8.71
CA LYS A 455 1.94 19.27 -8.72
C LYS A 455 3.23 18.47 -8.90
N LEU A 456 3.37 17.35 -8.18
CA LEU A 456 4.52 16.44 -8.31
C LEU A 456 4.63 15.86 -9.72
N GLU A 457 3.50 15.42 -10.30
CA GLU A 457 3.46 14.95 -11.69
C GLU A 457 4.00 16.00 -12.66
N LYS A 458 3.52 17.24 -12.54
CA LYS A 458 4.00 18.35 -13.37
C LYS A 458 5.50 18.59 -13.19
N ILE A 459 5.98 18.63 -11.95
CA ILE A 459 7.40 18.83 -11.64
C ILE A 459 8.27 17.74 -12.27
N PHE A 460 7.89 16.47 -12.13
CA PHE A 460 8.67 15.35 -12.67
C PHE A 460 8.74 15.38 -14.20
N LEU A 461 7.61 15.65 -14.86
CA LEU A 461 7.58 15.75 -16.32
C LEU A 461 8.38 16.94 -16.84
N GLU A 462 8.21 18.12 -16.22
CA GLU A 462 8.93 19.34 -16.61
C GLU A 462 10.44 19.21 -16.38
N ALA A 463 10.85 18.64 -15.23
CA ALA A 463 12.26 18.44 -14.92
C ALA A 463 12.94 17.46 -15.90
N GLU A 464 12.28 16.37 -16.26
CA GLU A 464 12.83 15.43 -17.25
C GLU A 464 12.83 16.01 -18.66
N GLU A 465 11.78 16.73 -19.07
CA GLU A 465 11.71 17.37 -20.39
C GLU A 465 12.88 18.34 -20.61
N ARG A 466 13.13 19.23 -19.62
CA ARG A 466 14.22 20.22 -19.69
C ARG A 466 15.61 19.59 -19.64
N VAL A 467 15.76 18.45 -18.96
CA VAL A 467 17.02 17.69 -18.99
C VAL A 467 17.20 16.98 -20.32
N ALA A 468 16.16 16.33 -20.83
CA ALA A 468 16.19 15.58 -22.08
C ALA A 468 16.43 16.49 -23.31
N SER A 469 15.93 17.74 -23.27
CA SER A 469 16.18 18.74 -24.31
C SER A 469 17.59 19.36 -24.25
N GLY A 470 18.32 19.12 -23.16
CA GLY A 470 19.63 19.74 -22.90
C GLY A 470 19.54 21.18 -22.39
N GLU A 471 18.34 21.71 -22.15
CA GLU A 471 18.13 23.05 -21.58
C GLU A 471 18.69 23.14 -20.15
N LEU A 472 18.57 22.06 -19.38
CA LEU A 472 18.93 22.03 -17.97
C LEU A 472 19.88 20.86 -17.66
N SER A 473 20.99 21.16 -16.99
CA SER A 473 21.88 20.12 -16.46
C SER A 473 21.39 19.64 -15.08
N PRO A 474 21.34 18.31 -14.82
CA PRO A 474 21.05 17.76 -13.49
C PRO A 474 22.02 18.24 -12.39
N GLU A 475 23.22 18.67 -12.75
CA GLU A 475 24.23 19.19 -11.81
C GLU A 475 24.08 20.69 -11.52
N SER A 476 23.14 21.36 -12.19
CA SER A 476 22.96 22.81 -12.05
C SER A 476 22.25 23.18 -10.73
N PRO A 477 22.52 24.39 -10.18
CA PRO A 477 21.75 24.93 -9.06
C PRO A 477 20.26 25.13 -9.38
N GLU A 478 19.91 25.30 -10.66
CA GLU A 478 18.51 25.42 -11.09
C GLU A 478 17.78 24.08 -10.97
N TYR A 479 18.40 22.97 -11.38
CA TYR A 479 17.82 21.63 -11.19
C TYR A 479 17.68 21.27 -9.71
N ASP A 480 18.58 21.74 -8.84
CA ASP A 480 18.47 21.54 -7.39
C ASP A 480 17.18 22.14 -6.80
N ARG A 481 16.58 23.16 -7.45
CA ARG A 481 15.29 23.70 -7.04
C ARG A 481 14.17 22.68 -7.14
N TYR A 482 14.18 21.82 -8.17
CA TYR A 482 13.21 20.72 -8.27
C TYR A 482 13.38 19.72 -7.12
N ARG A 483 14.63 19.38 -6.75
CA ARG A 483 14.90 18.49 -5.61
C ARG A 483 14.33 19.06 -4.31
N VAL A 484 14.58 20.35 -4.08
CA VAL A 484 14.10 21.08 -2.88
C VAL A 484 12.58 21.17 -2.88
N GLU A 485 11.96 21.47 -4.01
CA GLU A 485 10.50 21.59 -4.10
C GLU A 485 9.80 20.25 -3.86
N VAL A 486 10.29 19.17 -4.45
CA VAL A 486 9.79 17.80 -4.23
C VAL A 486 9.95 17.40 -2.76
N GLY A 487 11.10 17.72 -2.14
CA GLY A 487 11.33 17.52 -0.71
C GLY A 487 10.34 18.29 0.17
N ARG A 488 10.13 19.58 -0.12
CA ARG A 488 9.15 20.43 0.57
C ARG A 488 7.74 19.87 0.47
N MET A 489 7.34 19.35 -0.70
CA MET A 489 6.03 18.71 -0.87
C MET A 489 5.91 17.41 -0.07
N LEU A 490 7.00 16.65 0.11
CA LEU A 490 6.98 15.47 0.96
C LEU A 490 6.77 15.83 2.45
N ASP A 491 7.40 16.90 2.93
CA ASP A 491 7.13 17.43 4.27
C ASP A 491 5.68 17.91 4.41
N GLU A 492 5.09 18.52 3.38
CA GLU A 492 3.67 18.88 3.39
C GLU A 492 2.73 17.67 3.50
N VAL A 493 3.07 16.56 2.85
CA VAL A 493 2.33 15.30 3.02
C VAL A 493 2.45 14.81 4.46
N GLN A 494 3.65 14.85 5.05
CA GLN A 494 3.82 14.48 6.46
C GLN A 494 2.97 15.33 7.40
N ASP A 495 2.87 16.64 7.15
CA ASP A 495 2.02 17.52 7.95
C ASP A 495 0.54 17.11 7.82
N ALA A 496 0.08 16.79 6.62
CA ALA A 496 -1.29 16.30 6.40
C ALA A 496 -1.53 14.96 7.12
N LEU A 497 -0.57 14.03 7.06
CA LEU A 497 -0.62 12.75 7.77
C LEU A 497 -0.65 12.93 9.30
N SER A 498 0.07 13.90 9.83
CA SER A 498 0.14 14.16 11.26
C SER A 498 -1.08 14.92 11.79
N PHE A 499 -1.47 16.02 11.15
CA PHE A 499 -2.49 16.93 11.67
C PHE A 499 -3.90 16.62 11.14
N ASP A 500 -4.04 16.32 9.85
CA ASP A 500 -5.36 16.11 9.23
C ASP A 500 -5.82 14.67 9.40
N PHE A 501 -4.96 13.71 9.05
CA PHE A 501 -5.25 12.29 9.11
C PHE A 501 -4.88 11.65 10.45
N ARG A 502 -4.05 12.31 11.26
CA ARG A 502 -3.76 11.92 12.66
C ARG A 502 -3.18 10.51 12.79
N VAL A 503 -2.29 10.13 11.87
CA VAL A 503 -1.64 8.81 11.84
C VAL A 503 -0.18 8.83 12.30
N SER A 504 0.42 10.01 12.54
CA SER A 504 1.73 10.09 13.18
C SER A 504 1.68 9.79 14.69
N ILE A 505 2.87 9.64 15.28
CA ILE A 505 3.14 9.51 16.72
C ILE A 505 4.42 10.29 17.08
N PRO A 506 4.61 10.68 18.35
CA PRO A 506 5.77 11.46 18.78
C PRO A 506 7.12 10.87 18.37
N GLN A 507 7.25 9.55 18.26
CA GLN A 507 8.49 8.87 17.92
C GLN A 507 8.85 8.95 16.44
N LEU A 508 7.84 8.87 15.56
CA LEU A 508 8.02 9.18 14.13
C LEU A 508 8.35 10.65 13.96
N ASP A 509 7.63 11.53 14.66
CA ASP A 509 7.85 12.98 14.60
C ASP A 509 9.25 13.36 15.11
N LEU A 510 9.75 12.69 16.16
CA LEU A 510 11.11 12.85 16.68
C LEU A 510 12.15 12.43 15.64
N LEU A 511 12.00 11.24 15.04
CA LEU A 511 12.91 10.74 14.00
C LEU A 511 12.98 11.73 12.82
N LEU A 512 11.83 12.21 12.34
CA LEU A 512 11.76 13.22 11.28
C LEU A 512 12.38 14.56 11.69
N THR A 513 12.14 15.01 12.92
CA THR A 513 12.73 16.24 13.47
C THR A 513 14.25 16.19 13.48
N ILE A 514 14.83 15.03 13.78
CA ILE A 514 16.27 14.80 13.75
C ILE A 514 16.76 14.73 12.31
N ALA A 515 16.12 13.91 11.47
CA ALA A 515 16.47 13.76 10.06
C ALA A 515 16.49 15.11 9.32
N ARG A 516 15.55 16.01 9.61
CA ARG A 516 15.48 17.38 9.07
C ARG A 516 16.75 18.21 9.28
N ARG A 517 17.53 17.90 10.32
CA ARG A 517 18.81 18.57 10.65
C ARG A 517 20.02 17.82 10.11
N GLY A 518 19.81 16.64 9.52
CA GLY A 518 20.85 15.78 8.98
C GLY A 518 21.39 16.24 7.63
N PRO A 519 22.55 15.71 7.22
CA PRO A 519 23.22 16.11 6.00
C PRO A 519 22.41 15.75 4.75
N GLY A 520 22.22 16.72 3.86
CA GLY A 520 21.58 16.50 2.56
C GLY A 520 20.08 16.27 2.59
N TYR A 521 19.40 16.46 3.73
CA TYR A 521 17.95 16.35 3.84
C TYR A 521 17.23 17.25 2.83
N LEU A 522 16.19 16.72 2.19
CA LEU A 522 15.29 17.44 1.28
C LEU A 522 13.86 17.45 1.82
N GLY A 523 13.39 16.32 2.35
CA GLY A 523 12.03 16.14 2.85
C GLY A 523 11.83 14.75 3.41
N GLY A 524 10.77 14.54 4.19
CA GLY A 524 10.55 13.24 4.82
C GLY A 524 9.13 13.07 5.35
N LYS A 525 8.66 11.82 5.32
CA LYS A 525 7.35 11.43 5.87
C LYS A 525 7.39 10.04 6.50
N LEU A 526 6.41 9.73 7.33
CA LEU A 526 6.11 8.35 7.68
C LEU A 526 5.75 7.54 6.41
N THR A 527 5.95 6.24 6.43
CA THR A 527 5.55 5.35 5.33
C THR A 527 4.66 4.21 5.80
N GLY A 528 3.59 3.96 5.03
CA GLY A 528 2.60 2.94 5.33
C GLY A 528 1.57 3.39 6.38
N ALA A 529 1.00 2.42 7.11
CA ALA A 529 -0.19 2.60 7.95
C ALA A 529 -0.05 3.57 9.16
N GLY A 530 1.15 4.12 9.40
CA GLY A 530 1.43 5.02 10.52
C GLY A 530 1.34 4.34 11.90
N LYS A 531 1.34 5.17 12.95
CA LYS A 531 1.39 4.79 14.37
C LYS A 531 2.66 4.06 14.84
N GLY A 532 3.64 3.94 13.96
CA GLY A 532 4.95 3.34 14.17
C GLY A 532 5.56 2.94 12.83
N GLY A 533 6.58 2.09 12.86
CA GLY A 533 7.27 1.64 11.65
C GLY A 533 8.29 2.66 11.14
N CYS A 534 8.34 2.85 9.82
CA CYS A 534 9.43 3.58 9.15
C CYS A 534 9.04 4.98 8.69
N VAL A 535 10.07 5.78 8.44
CA VAL A 535 10.01 7.02 7.68
C VAL A 535 10.79 6.85 6.37
N SER A 536 10.37 7.58 5.35
CA SER A 536 11.05 7.72 4.07
C SER A 536 11.60 9.14 3.97
N LEU A 537 12.91 9.25 3.75
CA LEU A 537 13.63 10.52 3.69
C LEU A 537 14.19 10.72 2.29
N LEU A 538 13.86 11.84 1.65
CA LEU A 538 14.57 12.30 0.46
C LEU A 538 15.86 12.96 0.89
N VAL A 539 16.97 12.46 0.37
CA VAL A 539 18.32 12.93 0.70
C VAL A 539 19.08 13.10 -0.61
N ARG A 540 19.90 14.15 -0.70
CA ARG A 540 20.85 14.28 -1.80
C ARG A 540 21.75 13.05 -1.89
N GLN A 541 21.86 12.49 -3.09
CA GLN A 541 22.50 11.20 -3.34
C GLN A 541 23.90 11.11 -2.71
N GLU A 542 24.73 12.14 -2.88
CA GLU A 542 26.10 12.24 -2.37
C GLU A 542 26.20 12.36 -0.84
N ARG A 543 25.07 12.61 -0.15
CA ARG A 543 24.98 12.72 1.32
C ARG A 543 24.20 11.58 1.96
N SER A 544 23.64 10.65 1.18
CA SER A 544 22.79 9.56 1.69
C SER A 544 23.48 8.69 2.75
N GLN A 545 24.75 8.33 2.53
CA GLN A 545 25.53 7.57 3.53
C GLN A 545 25.79 8.40 4.80
N ALA A 546 26.14 9.67 4.66
CA ALA A 546 26.34 10.57 5.79
C ALA A 546 25.04 10.79 6.60
N MET A 547 23.87 10.71 5.95
CA MET A 547 22.58 10.73 6.65
C MET A 547 22.40 9.46 7.50
N CYS A 548 22.72 8.28 6.98
CA CYS A 548 22.65 7.03 7.76
C CYS A 548 23.54 7.11 9.01
N GLU A 549 24.78 7.55 8.87
CA GLU A 549 25.72 7.74 10.00
C GLU A 549 25.25 8.82 10.99
N TYR A 550 24.59 9.86 10.48
CA TYR A 550 23.97 10.88 11.31
C TYR A 550 22.82 10.29 12.14
N LEU A 551 21.94 9.47 11.55
CA LEU A 551 20.86 8.80 12.27
C LEU A 551 21.38 7.78 13.28
N ASP A 552 22.49 7.10 12.99
CA ASP A 552 23.15 6.21 13.95
C ASP A 552 23.53 6.95 15.22
N ARG A 553 24.20 8.08 15.08
CA ARG A 553 24.70 8.84 16.22
C ARG A 553 23.58 9.61 16.93
N GLU A 554 22.72 10.26 16.15
CA GLU A 554 21.75 11.20 16.66
C GLU A 554 20.39 10.60 16.91
N TYR A 555 20.06 9.38 16.46
CA TYR A 555 18.80 8.69 16.77
C TYR A 555 19.00 7.36 17.49
N TYR A 556 19.59 6.37 16.81
CA TYR A 556 19.68 5.01 17.31
C TYR A 556 20.67 4.86 18.48
N GLY A 557 21.77 5.60 18.44
CA GLY A 557 22.83 5.61 19.45
C GLY A 557 22.50 6.41 20.70
N ARG A 558 21.21 6.73 20.92
CA ARG A 558 20.69 7.43 22.11
C ARG A 558 19.68 6.51 22.83
N PRO A 559 20.16 5.51 23.61
CA PRO A 559 19.31 4.49 24.23
C PRO A 559 18.15 5.06 25.06
N GLU A 560 18.36 6.23 25.67
CA GLU A 560 17.35 6.95 26.47
C GLU A 560 16.05 7.23 25.71
N ARG A 561 16.07 7.22 24.38
CA ARG A 561 14.89 7.46 23.54
C ARG A 561 13.98 6.25 23.40
N PHE A 562 14.51 5.07 23.69
CA PHE A 562 13.79 3.81 23.63
C PHE A 562 13.41 3.30 25.02
N GLU A 563 13.90 3.94 26.09
CA GLU A 563 13.61 3.54 27.46
C GLU A 563 12.11 3.62 27.78
N PHE A 564 11.45 4.70 27.36
CA PHE A 564 9.99 4.79 27.49
C PHE A 564 9.28 3.66 26.72
N TYR A 565 9.79 3.24 25.56
CA TYR A 565 9.17 2.12 24.84
C TYR A 565 9.35 0.81 25.58
N ARG A 566 10.57 0.57 26.06
CA ARG A 566 10.92 -0.62 26.82
C ARG A 566 9.99 -0.74 28.03
N GLN A 567 9.82 0.35 28.79
CA GLN A 567 8.88 0.38 29.90
C GLN A 567 7.44 0.08 29.45
N VAL A 568 6.95 0.69 28.36
CA VAL A 568 5.60 0.41 27.84
C VAL A 568 5.43 -1.08 27.50
N LEU A 569 6.44 -1.70 26.88
CA LEU A 569 6.37 -3.11 26.52
C LEU A 569 6.52 -4.04 27.74
N GLU A 570 7.32 -3.65 28.74
CA GLU A 570 7.44 -4.36 30.01
C GLU A 570 6.14 -4.28 30.81
N ASP A 571 5.52 -3.10 30.87
CA ASP A 571 4.21 -2.90 31.50
C ASP A 571 3.13 -3.70 30.77
N ASP A 572 3.11 -3.69 29.42
CA ASP A 572 2.19 -4.50 28.61
C ASP A 572 2.35 -6.00 28.96
N ARG A 573 3.59 -6.48 29.09
CA ARG A 573 3.90 -7.86 29.49
C ARG A 573 3.40 -8.14 30.91
N ASP A 574 3.74 -7.29 31.87
CA ASP A 574 3.51 -7.53 33.29
C ASP A 574 2.02 -7.39 33.68
N ASN A 575 1.27 -6.59 32.94
CA ASN A 575 -0.18 -6.42 33.12
C ASN A 575 -1.02 -7.44 32.33
N SER A 576 -0.43 -8.22 31.43
CA SER A 576 -1.12 -9.23 30.64
C SER A 576 -1.05 -10.61 31.28
N GLU A 577 -2.08 -11.42 31.10
CA GLU A 577 -2.08 -12.80 31.59
C GLU A 577 -0.99 -13.61 30.85
N PRO A 578 -0.09 -14.32 31.56
CA PRO A 578 0.94 -15.13 30.91
C PRO A 578 0.35 -16.13 29.90
N GLY A 579 0.91 -16.15 28.69
CA GLY A 579 0.44 -16.97 27.57
C GLY A 579 -0.76 -16.39 26.80
N SER A 580 -1.29 -15.22 27.19
CA SER A 580 -2.22 -14.47 26.35
C SER A 580 -1.53 -13.93 25.10
N PRO A 581 -2.28 -13.67 24.00
CA PRO A 581 -1.72 -13.04 22.81
C PRO A 581 -1.08 -11.66 23.10
N GLU A 582 -1.62 -10.90 24.07
CA GLU A 582 -1.07 -9.62 24.53
C GLU A 582 0.32 -9.81 25.15
N TYR A 583 0.45 -10.79 26.05
CA TYR A 583 1.70 -11.15 26.72
C TYR A 583 2.78 -11.59 25.73
N GLU A 584 2.45 -12.52 24.83
CA GLU A 584 3.39 -13.02 23.81
C GLU A 584 3.81 -11.91 22.84
N SER A 585 2.88 -11.03 22.46
CA SER A 585 3.20 -9.87 21.63
C SER A 585 4.15 -8.88 22.31
N ALA A 586 3.99 -8.65 23.61
CA ALA A 586 4.88 -7.77 24.35
C ALA A 586 6.32 -8.35 24.40
N ILE A 587 6.45 -9.66 24.65
CA ILE A 587 7.73 -10.37 24.61
C ILE A 587 8.38 -10.30 23.23
N GLU A 588 7.62 -10.55 22.17
CA GLU A 588 8.12 -10.48 20.79
C GLU A 588 8.66 -9.08 20.48
N ARG A 589 7.89 -8.03 20.79
CA ARG A 589 8.28 -6.63 20.53
C ARG A 589 9.51 -6.22 21.34
N LEU A 590 9.65 -6.68 22.58
CA LEU A 590 10.87 -6.47 23.39
C LEU A 590 12.10 -7.10 22.72
N LYS A 591 11.99 -8.37 22.29
CA LYS A 591 13.08 -9.07 21.60
C LYS A 591 13.45 -8.36 20.30
N ILE A 592 12.47 -7.90 19.53
CA ILE A 592 12.71 -7.16 18.29
C ILE A 592 13.43 -5.84 18.58
N LEU A 593 12.98 -5.08 19.59
CA LEU A 593 13.61 -3.82 19.98
C LEU A 593 15.08 -4.03 20.37
N GLU A 594 15.36 -5.02 21.23
CA GLU A 594 16.73 -5.31 21.67
C GLU A 594 17.62 -5.80 20.51
N ALA A 595 17.09 -6.66 19.64
CA ALA A 595 17.82 -7.11 18.44
C ALA A 595 18.10 -5.94 17.48
N ALA A 596 17.15 -5.01 17.33
CA ALA A 596 17.30 -3.84 16.49
C ALA A 596 18.35 -2.87 17.03
N LEU A 597 18.37 -2.63 18.35
CA LEU A 597 19.35 -1.78 19.01
C LEU A 597 20.76 -2.41 19.01
N ALA A 598 20.85 -3.73 19.03
CA ALA A 598 22.12 -4.44 18.86
C ALA A 598 22.66 -4.38 17.41
N ASN A 599 21.80 -4.11 16.42
CA ASN A 599 22.17 -4.02 15.01
C ASN A 599 21.56 -2.79 14.34
N ILE A 600 22.03 -1.62 14.79
CA ILE A 600 21.67 -0.30 14.25
C ILE A 600 21.82 -0.23 12.72
N PRO A 601 22.87 -0.81 12.11
CA PRO A 601 23.03 -0.80 10.66
C PRO A 601 21.86 -1.34 9.84
N GLU A 602 21.06 -2.24 10.39
CA GLU A 602 19.91 -2.82 9.67
C GLU A 602 18.63 -1.98 9.83
N GLN A 603 18.63 -0.95 10.69
CA GLN A 603 17.42 -0.18 11.00
C GLN A 603 17.13 0.93 9.99
N ARG A 604 18.05 1.16 9.06
CA ARG A 604 18.00 2.18 8.04
C ARG A 604 18.84 1.78 6.86
N ARG A 605 18.36 2.08 5.65
CA ARG A 605 19.04 1.76 4.40
C ARG A 605 18.71 2.77 3.33
N VAL A 606 19.70 3.04 2.49
CA VAL A 606 19.45 3.64 1.17
C VAL A 606 18.72 2.61 0.32
N ILE A 607 17.65 3.02 -0.33
CA ILE A 607 16.93 2.19 -1.30
C ILE A 607 17.07 2.77 -2.70
N THR A 608 17.02 1.88 -3.68
CA THR A 608 16.92 2.21 -5.10
C THR A 608 15.56 1.75 -5.63
N PHE A 609 15.10 2.41 -6.70
CA PHE A 609 13.79 2.11 -7.30
C PHE A 609 13.96 0.99 -8.32
N SER A 610 13.62 -0.23 -7.90
CA SER A 610 13.77 -1.43 -8.71
C SER A 610 12.69 -1.54 -9.79
N ARG A 611 12.84 -2.49 -10.70
CA ARG A 611 11.77 -2.93 -11.60
C ARG A 611 10.71 -3.70 -10.82
N GLY A 612 9.45 -3.61 -11.25
CA GLY A 612 8.35 -4.45 -10.80
C GLY A 612 8.59 -5.95 -10.97
N ALA A 613 7.64 -6.76 -10.52
CA ALA A 613 7.66 -8.21 -10.55
C ALA A 613 7.86 -8.75 -11.97
N CYS A 614 8.68 -9.79 -12.08
CA CYS A 614 9.04 -10.39 -13.36
C CYS A 614 9.50 -11.83 -13.19
N ALA A 615 9.48 -12.60 -14.27
CA ALA A 615 10.33 -13.78 -14.39
C ALA A 615 11.75 -13.31 -14.73
N LEU A 616 12.74 -13.86 -14.05
CA LEU A 616 14.16 -13.55 -14.27
C LEU A 616 14.70 -14.31 -15.47
N GLU A 617 15.40 -13.58 -16.33
CA GLU A 617 15.97 -14.09 -17.58
C GLU A 617 17.43 -13.63 -17.70
N PRO A 618 18.32 -14.13 -16.81
CA PRO A 618 19.72 -13.73 -16.88
C PRO A 618 20.31 -14.13 -18.25
N PRO A 619 21.14 -13.27 -18.88
CA PRO A 619 21.80 -13.60 -20.15
C PRO A 619 22.58 -14.93 -20.07
N GLY A 620 22.57 -15.69 -21.16
CA GLY A 620 23.21 -17.03 -21.22
C GLY A 620 22.26 -18.19 -20.89
N ARG A 621 20.95 -17.95 -20.82
CA ARG A 621 19.89 -18.95 -20.59
C ARG A 621 19.63 -19.90 -21.78
N CYS A 622 20.29 -19.69 -22.93
CA CYS A 622 20.14 -20.50 -24.15
C CYS A 622 20.93 -21.81 -24.07
#